data_AF-A0A1I8C0Z8-F1
#
_entry.id   AF-A0A1I8C0Z8-F1
#
_cell.length_a   1.000
_cell.length_b   1.000
_cell.length_c   1.000
_cell.angle_alpha   90.00
_cell.angle_beta   90.00
_cell.angle_gamma   90.00
#
_symmetry.space_group_name_H-M   'P 1'
#
loop_
_entity.id
_entity.type
_entity.pdbx_description
1 polymer ?
#
loop_
_entity_poly.entity_id
_entity_poly.type
_entity_poly.pdbx_seq_one_letter_code
_entity_poly.pdbx_strand_id
1 'polypeptide(L)'
;MRRQYFESAKHTIQVQYVPYMDELAEQIGCNLPNIKKLLWNDTSFALRLLFGPNVPYIYRLQGPNSWSEARKAINGVPCRVKTPLKQRFQIIKNKNTKKGLVDGLFNYSTTKCLALYLTILFGIGAWLFGNQAFSFILHSIAITFVAFLAYAFYFDISWL
;
A
#
# COMPACT_ATOMS: atom_id res chain seq x y z
N MET A 1 42.26 -6.85 -9.54
CA MET A 1 41.38 -6.53 -10.70
C MET A 1 41.25 -7.69 -11.69
N ARG A 2 42.33 -8.30 -12.20
CA ARG A 2 42.29 -9.37 -13.24
C ARG A 2 41.40 -10.59 -12.92
N ARG A 3 41.17 -10.91 -11.64
CA ARG A 3 40.31 -12.04 -11.21
C ARG A 3 38.80 -11.73 -11.18
N GLN A 4 38.41 -10.45 -11.16
CA GLN A 4 37.00 -10.02 -10.98
C GLN A 4 36.37 -9.47 -12.26
N TYR A 5 37.17 -8.88 -13.15
CA TYR A 5 36.70 -8.28 -14.40
C TYR A 5 37.30 -8.97 -15.60
N PHE A 6 36.52 -9.04 -16.68
CA PHE A 6 36.98 -9.54 -17.97
C PHE A 6 38.09 -8.64 -18.53
N GLU A 7 39.09 -9.23 -19.18
CA GLU A 7 40.19 -8.47 -19.79
C GLU A 7 39.69 -7.72 -21.03
N SER A 8 39.42 -6.43 -20.85
CA SER A 8 39.05 -5.48 -21.91
C SER A 8 39.62 -4.11 -21.55
N ALA A 9 40.02 -3.34 -22.55
CA ALA A 9 40.51 -1.97 -22.36
C ALA A 9 39.49 -1.05 -21.64
N LYS A 10 38.20 -1.42 -21.65
CA LYS A 10 37.13 -0.69 -20.95
C LYS A 10 37.14 -0.88 -19.43
N HIS A 11 37.77 -1.95 -18.92
CA HIS A 11 37.74 -2.32 -17.51
C HIS A 11 39.00 -1.91 -16.73
N THR A 12 39.88 -1.10 -17.32
CA THR A 12 41.13 -0.66 -16.67
C THR A 12 40.92 0.16 -15.39
N ILE A 13 39.85 0.98 -15.34
CA ILE A 13 39.53 1.85 -14.20
C ILE A 13 38.32 1.31 -13.41
N GLN A 14 37.78 0.15 -13.79
CA GLN A 14 36.55 -0.35 -13.18
C GLN A 14 36.80 -0.87 -11.76
N VAL A 15 36.05 -0.33 -10.80
CA VAL A 15 36.12 -0.73 -9.39
C VAL A 15 34.71 -0.95 -8.83
N GLN A 16 34.59 -1.85 -7.85
CA GLN A 16 33.34 -2.06 -7.13
C GLN A 16 33.09 -0.88 -6.20
N TYR A 17 31.92 -0.27 -6.31
CA TYR A 17 31.60 0.97 -5.59
C TYR A 17 31.71 0.84 -4.07
N VAL A 18 31.08 -0.16 -3.45
CA VAL A 18 31.03 -0.31 -1.99
C VAL A 18 32.42 -0.45 -1.35
N PRO A 19 33.25 -1.44 -1.73
CA PRO A 19 34.57 -1.58 -1.10
C PRO A 19 35.47 -0.38 -1.37
N TYR A 20 35.38 0.22 -2.57
CA TYR A 20 36.14 1.43 -2.88
C TYR A 20 35.78 2.62 -1.99
N MET A 21 34.47 2.84 -1.77
CA MET A 21 34.02 3.91 -0.90
C MET A 21 34.38 3.65 0.57
N ASP A 22 34.38 2.40 1.00
CA ASP A 22 34.76 2.02 2.37
C ASP A 22 36.27 2.20 2.60
N GLU A 23 37.12 1.86 1.62
CA GLU A 23 38.57 2.13 1.64
C GLU A 23 38.85 3.64 1.73
N LEU A 24 38.15 4.46 0.93
CA LEU A 24 38.27 5.91 1.00
C LEU A 24 37.82 6.47 2.35
N ALA A 25 36.72 5.93 2.88
CA ALA A 25 36.18 6.34 4.17
C ALA A 25 37.17 6.05 5.31
N GLU A 26 37.84 4.89 5.26
CA GLU A 26 38.91 4.52 6.21
C GLU A 26 40.10 5.47 6.12
N GLN A 27 40.54 5.82 4.91
CA GLN A 27 41.66 6.76 4.69
C GLN A 27 41.38 8.16 5.24
N ILE A 28 40.13 8.64 5.12
CA ILE A 28 39.72 9.97 5.60
C ILE A 28 39.40 9.94 7.11
N GLY A 29 39.23 8.75 7.70
CA GLY A 29 38.74 8.58 9.08
C GLY A 29 37.22 8.80 9.22
N CYS A 30 36.49 8.79 8.11
CA CYS A 30 35.02 8.77 8.06
C CYS A 30 34.52 7.34 8.29
N ASN A 31 34.85 6.75 9.44
CA ASN A 31 34.49 5.37 9.72
C ASN A 31 32.97 5.17 9.68
N LEU A 32 32.51 4.11 9.00
CA LEU A 32 31.12 3.71 9.11
C LEU A 32 30.77 3.51 10.59
N PRO A 33 29.56 3.90 11.03
CA PRO A 33 29.15 3.65 12.39
C PRO A 33 29.29 2.15 12.67
N ASN A 34 29.96 1.82 13.78
CA ASN A 34 30.11 0.44 14.23
C ASN A 34 28.74 -0.24 14.26
N ILE A 35 28.43 -1.04 13.24
CA ILE A 35 27.06 -1.53 13.02
C ILE A 35 26.59 -2.35 14.22
N LYS A 36 27.49 -3.11 14.85
CA LYS A 36 27.22 -3.85 16.09
C LYS A 36 26.79 -2.91 17.23
N LYS A 37 27.55 -1.84 17.50
CA LYS A 37 27.20 -0.85 18.54
C LYS A 37 25.89 -0.13 18.22
N LEU A 38 25.69 0.21 16.94
CA LEU A 38 24.47 0.85 16.47
C LEU A 38 23.26 -0.08 16.57
N LEU A 39 23.42 -1.39 16.36
CA LEU A 39 22.36 -2.38 16.50
C LEU A 39 21.82 -2.44 17.93
N TRP A 40 22.71 -2.29 18.92
CA TRP A 40 22.36 -2.26 20.35
C TRP A 40 21.67 -0.95 20.75
N ASN A 41 22.11 0.19 20.24
CA ASN A 41 21.52 1.49 20.59
C ASN A 41 20.24 1.80 19.82
N ASP A 42 20.24 1.58 18.50
CA ASP A 42 19.19 1.96 17.55
C ASP A 42 18.96 0.85 16.52
N THR A 43 18.29 -0.23 16.94
CA THR A 43 18.08 -1.42 16.09
C THR A 43 17.36 -1.09 14.79
N SER A 44 16.35 -0.21 14.81
CA SER A 44 15.60 0.19 13.60
C SER A 44 16.49 0.89 12.56
N PHE A 45 17.36 1.81 13.02
CA PHE A 45 18.24 2.53 12.12
C PHE A 45 19.38 1.63 11.61
N ALA A 46 19.93 0.75 12.46
CA ALA A 46 20.92 -0.24 12.06
C ALA A 46 20.38 -1.23 11.01
N LEU A 47 19.17 -1.77 11.21
CA LEU A 47 18.51 -2.63 10.22
C LEU A 47 18.31 -1.91 8.89
N ARG A 48 18.01 -0.60 8.93
CA ARG A 48 17.88 0.22 7.73
C ARG A 48 19.21 0.45 7.02
N LEU A 49 20.33 0.54 7.73
CA LEU A 49 21.65 0.61 7.09
C LEU A 49 22.07 -0.72 6.48
N LEU A 50 21.73 -1.84 7.14
CA LEU A 50 22.07 -3.19 6.69
C LEU A 50 21.21 -3.67 5.51
N PHE A 51 19.88 -3.51 5.60
CA PHE A 51 18.92 -3.99 4.60
C PHE A 51 18.42 -2.90 3.65
N GLY A 52 18.82 -1.64 3.88
CA GLY A 52 18.46 -0.53 3.03
C GLY A 52 19.48 -0.24 1.93
N PRO A 53 19.17 0.74 1.06
CA PRO A 53 20.12 1.17 0.04
C PRO A 53 21.34 1.84 0.68
N ASN A 54 22.53 1.58 0.14
CA ASN A 54 23.73 2.34 0.49
C ASN A 54 23.63 3.75 -0.13
N VAL A 55 23.48 4.76 0.73
CA VAL A 55 23.35 6.16 0.32
C VAL A 55 24.57 6.93 0.82
N PRO A 56 25.16 7.86 0.04
CA PRO A 56 26.41 8.55 0.43
C PRO A 56 26.32 9.35 1.74
N TYR A 57 25.13 9.63 2.25
CA TYR A 57 24.92 10.25 3.56
C TYR A 57 25.47 9.41 4.72
N ILE A 58 25.65 8.09 4.54
CA ILE A 58 26.15 7.17 5.56
C ILE A 58 27.58 7.55 5.98
N TYR A 59 28.43 7.92 5.02
CA TYR A 59 29.82 8.33 5.26
C TYR A 59 29.96 9.65 6.01
N ARG A 60 28.86 10.41 6.17
CA ARG A 60 28.82 11.66 6.94
C ARG A 60 28.20 11.50 8.33
N LEU A 61 27.90 10.28 8.76
CA LEU A 61 27.34 10.02 10.10
C LEU A 61 28.38 10.18 11.21
N GLN A 62 29.64 9.81 10.94
CA GLN A 62 30.74 9.83 11.89
C GLN A 62 32.03 10.24 11.18
N GLY A 63 33.01 10.75 11.93
CA GLY A 63 34.29 11.22 11.40
C GLY A 63 34.39 12.74 11.25
N PRO A 64 35.44 13.24 10.60
CA PRO A 64 35.63 14.67 10.35
C PRO A 64 34.53 15.19 9.42
N ASN A 65 34.06 16.43 9.66
CA ASN A 65 32.98 17.05 8.89
C ASN A 65 31.67 16.25 8.87
N SER A 66 31.31 15.64 10.01
CA SER A 66 30.03 14.95 10.15
C SER A 66 28.84 15.90 9.95
N TRP A 67 27.77 15.38 9.34
CA TRP A 67 26.55 16.14 9.08
C TRP A 67 25.47 15.74 10.08
N SER A 68 25.09 16.67 10.96
CA SER A 68 24.11 16.45 12.03
C SER A 68 22.75 15.93 11.52
N GLU A 69 22.36 16.31 10.30
CA GLU A 69 21.10 15.90 9.69
C GLU A 69 21.19 14.63 8.84
N ALA A 70 22.37 14.01 8.71
CA ALA A 70 22.57 12.82 7.88
C ALA A 70 21.56 11.70 8.23
N ARG A 71 21.30 11.49 9.52
CA ARG A 71 20.29 10.53 10.00
C ARG A 71 18.89 10.84 9.47
N LYS A 72 18.45 12.10 9.55
CA LYS A 72 17.16 12.55 9.01
C LYS A 72 17.11 12.40 7.50
N ALA A 73 18.21 12.74 6.82
CA ALA A 73 18.34 12.64 5.37
C ALA A 73 18.19 11.19 4.89
N ILE A 74 18.86 10.22 5.54
CA ILE A 74 18.74 8.78 5.26
C ILE A 74 17.29 8.32 5.47
N ASN A 75 16.68 8.75 6.58
CA ASN A 75 15.29 8.41 6.89
C ASN A 75 14.30 8.94 5.85
N GLY A 76 14.57 10.12 5.27
CA GLY A 76 13.75 10.73 4.23
C GLY A 76 13.94 10.20 2.81
N VAL A 77 14.95 9.35 2.53
CA VAL A 77 15.23 8.85 1.17
C VAL A 77 14.00 8.24 0.48
N PRO A 78 13.24 7.31 1.09
CA PRO A 78 12.08 6.70 0.45
C PRO A 78 10.98 7.70 0.15
N CYS A 79 10.83 8.73 0.98
CA CYS A 79 9.90 9.81 0.72
C CYS A 79 10.32 10.57 -0.53
N ARG A 80 11.58 11.03 -0.61
CA ARG A 80 12.11 11.80 -1.75
C ARG A 80 12.04 11.04 -3.08
N VAL A 81 12.26 9.73 -3.07
CA VAL A 81 12.13 8.89 -4.27
C VAL A 81 10.66 8.77 -4.70
N LYS A 82 9.73 8.67 -3.74
CA LYS A 82 8.29 8.53 -4.03
C LYS A 82 7.59 9.83 -4.38
N THR A 83 8.04 10.98 -3.86
CA THR A 83 7.42 12.29 -4.08
C THR A 83 7.20 12.62 -5.57
N PRO A 84 8.19 12.52 -6.48
CA PRO A 84 7.96 12.81 -7.90
C PRO A 84 7.03 11.78 -8.56
N LEU A 85 7.01 10.53 -8.08
CA LEU A 85 6.16 9.47 -8.63
C LEU A 85 4.67 9.65 -8.26
N LYS A 86 4.38 10.26 -7.10
CA LYS A 86 3.01 10.47 -6.63
C LYS A 86 2.22 11.45 -7.48
N GLN A 87 2.87 12.42 -8.12
CA GLN A 87 2.20 13.44 -8.93
C GLN A 87 1.42 12.82 -10.09
N ARG A 88 2.03 11.85 -10.80
CA ARG A 88 1.35 11.12 -11.89
C ARG A 88 0.14 10.33 -11.38
N PHE A 89 0.27 9.68 -10.23
CA PHE A 89 -0.81 8.88 -9.64
C PHE A 89 -2.01 9.74 -9.22
N GLN A 90 -1.77 10.92 -8.66
CA GLN A 90 -2.84 11.85 -8.27
C GLN A 90 -3.59 12.40 -9.49
N ILE A 91 -2.89 12.73 -10.58
CA ILE A 91 -3.51 13.20 -11.83
C ILE A 91 -4.41 12.11 -12.43
N ILE A 92 -3.92 10.86 -12.49
CA ILE A 92 -4.70 9.71 -12.99
C ILE A 92 -5.90 9.45 -12.08
N LYS A 93 -5.71 9.43 -10.75
CA LYS A 93 -6.77 9.22 -9.77
C LYS A 93 -7.88 10.27 -9.93
N ASN A 94 -7.55 11.55 -9.99
CA ASN A 94 -8.53 12.62 -10.15
C ASN A 94 -9.33 12.49 -11.46
N LYS A 95 -8.69 12.06 -12.56
CA LYS A 95 -9.37 11.83 -13.84
C LYS A 95 -10.33 10.63 -13.77
N ASN A 96 -9.95 9.56 -13.06
CA ASN A 96 -10.79 8.38 -12.89
C ASN A 96 -11.91 8.59 -11.86
N THR A 97 -11.67 9.34 -10.77
CA THR A 97 -12.70 9.66 -9.77
C THR A 97 -13.84 10.47 -10.38
N LYS A 98 -13.56 11.40 -11.30
CA LYS A 98 -14.61 12.13 -12.03
C LYS A 98 -15.43 11.23 -12.97
N LYS A 99 -14.86 10.12 -13.46
CA LYS A 99 -15.56 9.14 -14.30
C LYS A 99 -16.34 8.12 -13.47
N GLY A 100 -15.82 7.69 -12.32
CA GLY A 100 -16.45 6.70 -11.46
C GLY A 100 -17.67 7.19 -10.66
N LEU A 101 -17.96 8.50 -10.67
CA LEU A 101 -19.11 9.05 -9.95
C LEU A 101 -20.45 8.69 -10.64
N VAL A 102 -20.47 8.69 -11.97
CA VAL A 102 -21.62 8.17 -12.74
C VAL A 102 -21.70 6.65 -12.66
N ASP A 103 -20.57 5.94 -12.64
CA ASP A 103 -20.55 4.48 -12.46
C ASP A 103 -21.07 4.06 -11.08
N GLY A 104 -20.76 4.84 -10.02
CA GLY A 104 -21.27 4.63 -8.67
C GLY A 104 -22.78 4.87 -8.56
N LEU A 105 -23.29 5.93 -9.19
CA LEU A 105 -24.71 6.24 -9.22
C LEU A 105 -25.50 5.19 -10.02
N PHE A 106 -24.95 4.73 -11.14
CA PHE A 106 -25.55 3.67 -11.95
C PHE A 106 -25.66 2.37 -11.17
N ASN A 107 -24.55 1.92 -10.55
CA ASN A 107 -24.52 0.70 -9.74
C ASN A 107 -25.54 0.75 -8.60
N TYR A 108 -25.63 1.87 -7.89
CA TYR A 108 -26.61 2.09 -6.83
C TYR A 108 -28.05 2.05 -7.34
N SER A 109 -28.34 2.65 -8.49
CA SER A 109 -29.67 2.60 -9.09
C SER A 109 -30.04 1.17 -9.51
N THR A 110 -29.12 0.43 -10.14
CA THR A 110 -29.36 -0.96 -10.55
C THR A 110 -29.55 -1.91 -9.38
N THR A 111 -28.77 -1.78 -8.29
CA THR A 111 -28.90 -2.65 -7.12
C THR A 111 -30.26 -2.46 -6.43
N LYS A 112 -30.76 -1.23 -6.38
CA LYS A 112 -32.09 -0.93 -5.84
C LYS A 112 -33.24 -1.48 -6.68
N CYS A 113 -33.16 -1.36 -8.00
CA CYS A 113 -34.18 -1.91 -8.90
C CYS A 113 -34.25 -3.44 -8.85
N LEU A 114 -33.10 -4.12 -8.77
CA LEU A 114 -33.03 -5.58 -8.65
C LEU A 114 -33.58 -6.08 -7.32
N ALA A 115 -33.23 -5.42 -6.21
CA ALA A 115 -33.75 -5.78 -4.89
C ALA A 115 -35.28 -5.63 -4.80
N LEU A 116 -35.84 -4.55 -5.36
CA LEU A 116 -37.28 -4.34 -5.44
C LEU A 116 -37.96 -5.46 -6.26
N TYR A 117 -37.39 -5.82 -7.41
CA TYR A 117 -37.95 -6.87 -8.26
C TYR A 117 -37.96 -8.24 -7.56
N LEU A 118 -36.88 -8.60 -6.86
CA LEU A 118 -36.79 -9.87 -6.13
C LEU A 118 -37.80 -9.96 -4.97
N THR A 119 -38.03 -8.86 -4.25
CA THR A 119 -39.02 -8.84 -3.15
C THR A 119 -40.45 -8.97 -3.67
N ILE A 120 -40.79 -8.31 -4.77
CA ILE A 120 -42.09 -8.43 -5.44
C ILE A 120 -42.29 -9.86 -5.96
N LEU A 121 -41.29 -10.44 -6.62
CA LEU A 121 -41.35 -11.81 -7.14
C LEU A 121 -41.53 -12.84 -6.02
N PHE A 122 -40.86 -12.66 -4.87
CA PHE A 122 -41.03 -13.53 -3.71
C PHE A 122 -42.41 -13.40 -3.07
N GLY A 123 -42.95 -12.18 -2.95
CA GLY A 123 -44.30 -11.94 -2.44
C GLY A 123 -45.39 -12.56 -3.33
N ILE A 124 -45.25 -12.41 -4.65
CA ILE A 124 -46.16 -13.03 -5.63
C ILE A 124 -46.03 -14.56 -5.59
N GLY A 125 -44.82 -15.10 -5.48
CA GLY A 125 -44.58 -16.54 -5.35
C GLY A 125 -45.24 -17.13 -4.10
N ALA A 126 -45.12 -16.44 -2.95
CA ALA A 126 -45.79 -16.84 -1.71
C ALA A 126 -47.32 -16.79 -1.84
N TRP A 127 -47.87 -15.79 -2.54
CA TRP A 127 -49.31 -15.66 -2.78
C TRP A 127 -49.86 -16.78 -3.67
N LEU A 128 -49.12 -17.17 -4.72
CA LEU A 128 -49.54 -18.23 -5.65
C LEU A 128 -49.47 -19.64 -5.05
N PHE A 129 -48.53 -19.91 -4.13
CA PHE A 129 -48.38 -21.22 -3.48
C PHE A 129 -49.18 -21.38 -2.17
N GLY A 130 -49.83 -20.31 -1.68
CA GLY A 130 -50.45 -20.23 -0.36
C GLY A 130 -51.80 -20.94 -0.17
N ASN A 131 -52.15 -21.96 -0.98
CA ASN A 131 -53.51 -22.50 -0.97
C ASN A 131 -53.71 -23.94 -0.48
N GLN A 132 -52.72 -24.63 0.11
CA GLN A 132 -52.99 -25.88 0.84
C GLN A 132 -52.15 -26.06 2.14
N ALA A 133 -52.89 -26.15 3.26
CA ALA A 133 -52.61 -26.81 4.54
C ALA A 133 -51.33 -26.53 5.36
N PHE A 134 -50.35 -25.75 4.89
CA PHE A 134 -49.08 -25.53 5.61
C PHE A 134 -48.83 -24.07 6.04
N SER A 135 -49.90 -23.37 6.44
CA SER A 135 -50.06 -21.94 6.18
C SER A 135 -49.50 -20.93 7.20
N PHE A 136 -49.06 -21.27 8.42
CA PHE A 136 -48.64 -20.23 9.39
C PHE A 136 -47.12 -20.08 9.56
N ILE A 137 -46.39 -21.19 9.62
CA ILE A 137 -44.94 -21.17 9.88
C ILE A 137 -44.18 -20.64 8.66
N LEU A 138 -44.56 -21.05 7.45
CA LEU A 138 -43.93 -20.59 6.21
C LEU A 138 -44.21 -19.11 5.93
N HIS A 139 -45.42 -18.62 6.23
CA HIS A 139 -45.73 -17.19 6.11
C HIS A 139 -44.95 -16.34 7.13
N SER A 140 -44.79 -16.81 8.37
CA SER A 140 -43.96 -16.13 9.38
C SER A 140 -42.49 -16.04 8.97
N ILE A 141 -41.93 -17.12 8.42
CA ILE A 141 -40.54 -17.15 7.92
C ILE A 141 -40.39 -16.24 6.69
N ALA A 142 -41.36 -16.25 5.78
CA ALA A 142 -41.36 -15.36 4.62
C ALA A 142 -41.44 -13.87 5.03
N ILE A 143 -42.30 -13.52 5.98
CA ILE A 143 -42.45 -12.14 6.47
C ILE A 143 -41.17 -11.67 7.18
N THR A 144 -40.55 -12.51 8.01
CA THR A 144 -39.29 -12.19 8.70
C THR A 144 -38.11 -12.07 7.73
N PHE A 145 -38.06 -12.88 6.67
CA PHE A 145 -37.05 -12.78 5.63
C PHE A 145 -37.22 -11.51 4.78
N VAL A 146 -38.46 -11.14 4.42
CA VAL A 146 -38.74 -9.88 3.70
C VAL A 146 -38.43 -8.66 4.59
N ALA A 147 -38.75 -8.71 5.88
CA ALA A 147 -38.39 -7.65 6.83
C ALA A 147 -36.87 -7.52 7.02
N PHE A 148 -36.14 -8.64 7.03
CA PHE A 148 -34.68 -8.64 7.11
C PHE A 148 -34.02 -8.04 5.85
N LEU A 149 -34.55 -8.35 4.66
CA LEU A 149 -34.08 -7.74 3.41
C LEU A 149 -34.40 -6.23 3.34
N ALA A 150 -35.57 -5.82 3.84
CA ALA A 150 -35.93 -4.41 3.96
C ALA A 150 -35.04 -3.66 4.98
N TYR A 151 -34.69 -4.32 6.10
CA TYR A 151 -33.76 -3.77 7.09
C TYR A 151 -32.33 -3.64 6.55
N ALA A 152 -31.84 -4.64 5.81
CA ALA A 152 -30.55 -4.57 5.14
C ALA A 152 -30.49 -3.40 4.14
N PHE A 153 -31.59 -3.14 3.43
CA PHE A 153 -31.73 -2.00 2.54
C PHE A 153 -31.75 -0.64 3.28
N TYR A 154 -32.34 -0.59 4.47
CA TYR A 154 -32.33 0.60 5.33
C TYR A 154 -30.93 0.90 5.90
N PHE A 155 -30.18 -0.13 6.28
CA PHE A 155 -28.83 0.03 6.83
C PHE A 155 -27.85 0.63 5.81
N ASP A 156 -27.93 0.23 4.54
CA ASP A 156 -27.13 0.80 3.44
C ASP A 156 -27.42 2.30 3.17
N ILE A 157 -28.58 2.82 3.60
CA ILE A 157 -28.93 4.26 3.47
C ILE A 157 -28.27 5.10 4.56
N SER A 158 -27.98 4.52 5.74
CA SER A 158 -27.40 5.24 6.88
C SER A 158 -25.89 5.46 6.79
N TRP A 159 -25.22 4.84 5.82
CA TRP A 159 -23.75 4.85 5.66
C TRP A 159 -23.29 5.48 4.32
N LEU A 160 -24.09 6.41 3.80
CA LEU A 160 -23.78 7.31 2.70
C LEU A 160 -23.80 8.75 3.20
#